data_AF-A0A5M8SED3-F1
#
_entry.id   AF-A0A5M8SED3-F1
#
_cell.length_a   1.000
_cell.length_b   1.000
_cell.length_c   1.000
_cell.angle_alpha   90.00
_cell.angle_beta   90.00
_cell.angle_gamma   90.00
#
_symmetry.space_group_name_H-M   'P 1'
#
loop_
_entity.id
_entity.type
_entity.pdbx_description
1 polymer ?
#
loop_
_entity_poly.entity_id
_entity_poly.type
_entity_poly.pdbx_seq_one_letter_code
_entity_poly.pdbx_strand_id
1 'polypeptide(L)'
;MLQLLAFAAVAIYFGHRRAGLRRRNNQSWDSLISRLRVDWSARELSDHFLWKEGLDATPEDAWKRMEGPNGLWAMYQNSRVMLEMADFAARNNPEVDKLMVETLRSDAMQIRVCVLMCLAQYGFTQASEGVRINAYRAAAMYTGMAARMTELLQEHAAGVLPDFVAAM
;
A
#
# COMPACT_ATOMS: atom_id res chain seq x y z
N MET A 1 4.75 -1.78 41.14
CA MET A 1 5.25 -1.37 39.80
C MET A 1 4.79 -2.29 38.67
N LEU A 2 5.02 -3.60 38.71
CA LEU A 2 4.59 -4.54 37.66
C LEU A 2 3.07 -4.53 37.35
N GLN A 3 2.22 -4.38 38.37
CA GLN A 3 0.77 -4.29 38.18
C GLN A 3 0.37 -3.04 37.39
N LEU A 4 0.98 -1.88 37.67
CA LEU A 4 0.70 -0.63 36.95
C LEU A 4 1.13 -0.72 35.48
N LEU A 5 2.27 -1.37 35.20
CA LEU A 5 2.72 -1.65 33.83
C LEU A 5 1.76 -2.61 33.11
N ALA A 6 1.29 -3.66 33.78
CA ALA A 6 0.33 -4.60 33.22
C ALA A 6 -1.01 -3.91 32.90
N PHE A 7 -1.54 -3.09 33.82
CA PHE A 7 -2.75 -2.31 33.57
C PHE A 7 -2.58 -1.31 32.42
N ALA A 8 -1.45 -0.62 32.34
CA ALA A 8 -1.16 0.28 31.23
C ALA A 8 -1.09 -0.46 29.89
N ALA A 9 -0.42 -1.61 29.83
CA ALA A 9 -0.34 -2.42 28.62
C ALA A 9 -1.71 -2.92 28.16
N VAL A 10 -2.55 -3.38 29.10
CA VAL A 10 -3.92 -3.83 28.81
C VAL A 10 -4.79 -2.66 28.34
N ALA A 11 -4.71 -1.50 29.00
CA ALA A 11 -5.46 -0.30 28.61
C ALA A 11 -5.05 0.19 27.21
N ILE A 12 -3.74 0.20 26.91
CA ILE A 12 -3.20 0.53 25.58
C ILE A 12 -3.72 -0.47 24.54
N TYR A 13 -3.65 -1.77 24.82
CA TYR A 13 -4.16 -2.82 23.92
C TYR A 13 -5.66 -2.65 23.63
N PHE A 14 -6.49 -2.46 24.65
CA PHE A 14 -7.93 -2.24 24.49
C PHE A 14 -8.24 -0.92 23.79
N GLY A 15 -7.47 0.14 24.07
CA GLY A 15 -7.56 1.42 23.38
C GLY A 15 -7.30 1.28 21.88
N HIS A 16 -6.19 0.64 21.50
CA HIS A 16 -5.87 0.35 20.10
C HIS A 16 -6.91 -0.55 19.44
N ARG A 17 -7.40 -1.58 20.14
CA ARG A 17 -8.41 -2.49 19.61
C ARG A 17 -9.75 -1.79 19.40
N ARG A 18 -10.19 -0.97 20.36
CA ARG A 18 -11.45 -0.21 20.25
C ARG A 18 -11.37 0.89 19.21
N ALA A 19 -10.22 1.56 19.09
CA ALA A 19 -9.96 2.51 18.01
C ALA A 19 -9.98 1.79 16.64
N GLY A 20 -9.35 0.62 16.53
CA GLY A 20 -9.36 -0.21 15.33
C GLY A 20 -10.77 -0.67 14.95
N LEU A 21 -11.57 -1.11 15.93
CA LEU A 21 -12.98 -1.50 15.72
C LEU A 21 -13.86 -0.31 15.33
N ARG A 22 -13.73 0.84 16.00
CA ARG A 22 -14.46 2.07 15.63
C ARG A 22 -14.11 2.53 14.23
N ARG A 23 -12.82 2.53 13.89
CA ARG A 23 -12.33 2.86 12.55
C ARG A 23 -12.90 1.90 11.50
N ARG A 24 -12.97 0.61 11.83
CA ARG A 24 -13.54 -0.44 10.98
C ARG A 24 -15.05 -0.36 10.81
N ASN A 25 -15.79 0.11 11.82
CA ASN A 25 -17.24 0.28 11.76
C ASN A 25 -17.66 1.57 11.05
N ASN A 26 -16.84 2.62 11.10
CA ASN A 26 -17.08 3.89 10.42
C ASN A 26 -16.38 3.97 9.06
N GLN A 27 -15.81 2.86 8.57
CA GLN A 27 -15.18 2.83 7.26
C GLN A 27 -16.26 2.92 6.17
N SER A 28 -16.10 3.88 5.28
CA SER A 28 -16.78 3.95 3.99
C SER A 28 -15.74 3.93 2.89
N TRP A 29 -16.16 3.67 1.65
CA TRP A 29 -15.28 3.79 0.50
C TRP A 29 -14.68 5.19 0.38
N ASP A 30 -15.48 6.24 0.55
CA ASP A 30 -15.01 7.63 0.50
C ASP A 30 -13.90 7.90 1.53
N SER A 31 -14.09 7.41 2.77
CA SER A 31 -13.08 7.55 3.82
C SER A 31 -11.79 6.78 3.50
N LEU A 32 -11.88 5.67 2.78
CA LEU A 32 -10.71 4.88 2.37
C LEU A 32 -9.98 5.56 1.22
N ILE A 33 -10.69 6.02 0.20
CA ILE A 33 -10.11 6.72 -0.95
C ILE A 33 -9.47 8.05 -0.53
N SER A 34 -10.11 8.81 0.35
CA SER A 34 -9.56 10.09 0.84
C SER A 34 -8.23 9.93 1.60
N ARG A 35 -7.83 8.70 1.93
CA ARG A 35 -6.58 8.39 2.62
C ARG A 35 -5.48 7.88 1.70
N LEU A 36 -5.79 7.61 0.44
CA LEU A 36 -4.78 7.39 -0.57
C LEU A 36 -4.00 8.70 -0.75
N ARG A 37 -2.68 8.59 -0.81
CA ARG A 37 -1.77 9.67 -1.15
C ARG A 37 -1.88 9.91 -2.65
N VAL A 38 -2.60 10.98 -3.02
CA VAL A 38 -2.81 11.45 -4.40
C VAL A 38 -1.69 12.40 -4.84
N ASP A 39 -0.92 12.93 -3.88
CA ASP A 39 0.24 13.78 -4.13
C ASP A 39 1.38 13.07 -4.87
N TRP A 40 1.28 11.75 -5.01
CA TRP A 40 2.19 10.93 -5.80
C TRP A 40 1.36 9.88 -6.56
N SER A 41 1.42 9.90 -7.90
CA SER A 41 0.71 8.96 -8.76
C SER A 41 1.66 7.91 -9.32
N ALA A 42 1.33 6.65 -9.14
CA ALA A 42 2.00 5.54 -9.80
C ALA A 42 1.54 5.31 -11.24
N ARG A 43 0.63 6.13 -11.78
CA ARG A 43 0.30 6.12 -13.21
C ARG A 43 1.53 6.39 -14.07
N GLU A 44 2.40 7.30 -13.64
CA GLU A 44 3.70 7.56 -14.29
C GLU A 44 4.66 6.37 -14.21
N LEU A 45 4.51 5.52 -13.18
CA LEU A 45 5.19 4.23 -13.13
C LEU A 45 4.52 3.23 -14.08
N SER A 46 3.20 3.08 -14.08
CA SER A 46 2.51 2.06 -14.88
C SER A 46 2.61 2.29 -16.39
N ASP A 47 2.40 3.52 -16.88
CA ASP A 47 2.27 3.85 -18.31
C ASP A 47 3.60 3.74 -19.09
N HIS A 48 4.76 3.69 -18.42
CA HIS A 48 6.07 3.51 -19.08
C HIS A 48 6.88 2.33 -18.55
N PHE A 49 6.85 2.08 -17.24
CA PHE A 49 7.69 1.07 -16.61
C PHE A 49 7.26 -0.37 -16.91
N LEU A 50 5.95 -0.60 -17.06
CA LEU A 50 5.40 -1.94 -17.29
C LEU A 50 5.02 -2.22 -18.75
N TRP A 51 4.70 -1.19 -19.55
CA TRP A 51 4.09 -1.38 -20.88
C TRP A 51 5.00 -1.06 -22.08
N LYS A 52 6.10 -0.29 -21.90
CA LYS A 52 7.00 0.05 -23.01
C LYS A 52 8.48 -0.22 -22.78
N GLU A 53 8.96 -0.19 -21.54
CA GLU A 53 10.41 -0.19 -21.25
C GLU A 53 10.87 -1.30 -20.30
N GLY A 54 10.13 -2.40 -20.19
CA GLY A 54 10.52 -3.56 -19.36
C GLY A 54 11.88 -4.21 -19.72
N LEU A 55 12.55 -3.71 -20.76
CA LEU A 55 13.89 -4.11 -21.19
C LEU A 55 14.96 -3.00 -21.05
N ASP A 56 14.59 -1.71 -20.91
CA ASP A 56 15.53 -0.57 -20.91
C ASP A 56 15.40 0.40 -19.70
N ALA A 57 14.38 0.27 -18.85
CA ALA A 57 14.23 1.14 -17.68
C ALA A 57 15.28 0.78 -16.60
N THR A 58 16.31 1.62 -16.45
CA THR A 58 17.34 1.40 -15.44
C THR A 58 16.78 1.62 -14.02
N PRO A 59 17.36 1.00 -12.98
CA PRO A 59 17.01 1.31 -11.58
C PRO A 59 17.14 2.81 -11.22
N GLU A 60 17.94 3.57 -11.98
CA GLU A 60 18.08 5.01 -11.80
C GLU A 60 16.90 5.80 -12.36
N ASP A 61 16.35 5.39 -13.49
CA ASP A 61 15.13 5.99 -14.07
C ASP A 61 13.92 5.69 -13.19
N ALA A 62 13.85 4.47 -12.66
CA ALA A 62 12.87 4.10 -11.63
C ALA A 62 12.92 5.04 -10.43
N TRP A 63 14.12 5.26 -9.88
CA TRP A 63 14.32 6.07 -8.69
C TRP A 63 13.90 7.54 -8.89
N LYS A 64 14.22 8.12 -10.05
CA LYS A 64 13.82 9.48 -10.40
C LYS A 64 12.31 9.60 -10.56
N ARG A 65 11.68 8.67 -11.28
CA ARG A 65 10.22 8.64 -11.48
C ARG A 65 9.44 8.35 -10.20
N MET A 66 10.04 7.63 -9.25
CA MET A 66 9.49 7.43 -7.91
C MET A 66 9.62 8.66 -6.99
N GLU A 67 10.23 9.76 -7.44
CA GLU A 67 10.58 10.90 -6.58
C GLU A 67 11.43 10.48 -5.35
N GLY A 68 12.22 9.41 -5.51
CA GLY A 68 13.06 8.81 -4.49
C GLY A 68 12.30 8.36 -3.23
N PRO A 69 12.67 8.84 -2.02
CA PRO A 69 12.08 8.37 -0.77
C PRO A 69 10.60 8.78 -0.60
N ASN A 70 10.13 9.83 -1.29
CA ASN A 70 8.74 10.28 -1.20
C ASN A 70 7.78 9.27 -1.82
N GLY A 71 8.04 8.80 -3.04
CA GLY A 71 7.20 7.77 -3.67
C GLY A 71 7.27 6.43 -2.94
N LEU A 72 8.44 6.06 -2.40
CA LEU A 72 8.54 4.90 -1.50
C LEU A 72 7.58 5.04 -0.31
N TRP A 73 7.58 6.19 0.34
CA TRP A 73 6.69 6.44 1.47
C TRP A 73 5.21 6.44 1.06
N ALA A 74 4.87 7.00 -0.10
CA ALA A 74 3.52 6.94 -0.66
C ALA A 74 3.08 5.49 -0.91
N MET A 75 3.93 4.64 -1.52
CA MET A 75 3.66 3.20 -1.71
C MET A 75 3.40 2.49 -0.37
N TYR A 76 4.19 2.79 0.67
CA TYR A 76 3.98 2.24 2.01
C TYR A 76 2.64 2.63 2.63
N GLN A 77 2.19 3.87 2.42
CA GLN A 77 0.91 4.36 2.90
C GLN A 77 -0.26 3.78 2.09
N ASN A 78 -0.17 3.84 0.75
CA ASN A 78 -1.20 3.39 -0.17
C ASN A 78 -1.41 1.87 -0.08
N SER A 79 -0.35 1.05 0.03
CA SER A 79 -0.47 -0.40 0.26
C SER A 79 -1.26 -0.75 1.53
N ARG A 80 -1.12 0.04 2.60
CA ARG A 80 -1.94 -0.13 3.80
C ARG A 80 -3.40 0.20 3.55
N VAL A 81 -3.67 1.29 2.83
CA VAL A 81 -5.04 1.71 2.51
C VAL A 81 -5.71 0.68 1.61
N MET A 82 -5.02 0.19 0.58
CA MET A 82 -5.49 -0.89 -0.29
C MET A 82 -5.78 -2.19 0.47
N LEU A 83 -4.96 -2.55 1.48
CA LEU A 83 -5.29 -3.67 2.36
C LEU A 83 -6.58 -3.41 3.16
N GLU A 84 -6.76 -2.20 3.69
CA GLU A 84 -7.99 -1.85 4.41
C GLU A 84 -9.23 -1.83 3.48
N MET A 85 -9.04 -1.50 2.20
CA MET A 85 -10.05 -1.62 1.15
C MET A 85 -10.42 -3.07 0.86
N ALA A 86 -9.43 -3.97 0.71
CA ALA A 86 -9.66 -5.40 0.55
C ALA A 86 -10.44 -5.99 1.75
N ASP A 87 -9.98 -5.69 2.97
CA ASP A 87 -10.64 -6.12 4.21
C ASP A 87 -12.06 -5.53 4.32
N PHE A 88 -12.30 -4.32 3.81
CA PHE A 88 -13.62 -3.71 3.78
C PHE A 88 -14.55 -4.39 2.77
N ALA A 89 -14.08 -4.64 1.55
CA ALA A 89 -14.82 -5.38 0.53
C ALA A 89 -15.22 -6.77 1.04
N ALA A 90 -14.27 -7.54 1.58
CA ALA A 90 -14.51 -8.90 2.09
C ALA A 90 -15.51 -8.96 3.25
N ARG A 91 -15.64 -7.88 4.03
CA ARG A 91 -16.61 -7.79 5.13
C ARG A 91 -18.02 -7.43 4.67
N ASN A 92 -18.14 -6.66 3.60
CA ASN A 92 -19.42 -6.13 3.12
C ASN A 92 -19.98 -6.92 1.93
N ASN A 93 -19.14 -7.70 1.24
CA ASN A 93 -19.55 -8.55 0.15
C ASN A 93 -19.01 -9.98 0.37
N PRO A 94 -19.88 -10.96 0.66
CA PRO A 94 -19.47 -12.34 0.93
C PRO A 94 -18.99 -13.09 -0.33
N GLU A 95 -19.21 -12.54 -1.53
CA GLU A 95 -18.80 -13.14 -2.81
C GLU A 95 -17.34 -12.84 -3.16
N VAL A 96 -16.70 -11.92 -2.43
CA VAL A 96 -15.27 -11.60 -2.62
C VAL A 96 -14.43 -12.84 -2.37
N ASP A 97 -13.61 -13.20 -3.35
CA ASP A 97 -12.70 -14.33 -3.23
C ASP A 97 -11.69 -14.13 -2.09
N LYS A 98 -11.68 -15.09 -1.15
CA LYS A 98 -10.76 -15.09 -0.01
C LYS A 98 -9.30 -15.19 -0.47
N LEU A 99 -9.02 -15.93 -1.55
CA LEU A 99 -7.66 -16.06 -2.06
C LEU A 99 -7.14 -14.73 -2.62
N MET A 100 -7.99 -13.98 -3.33
CA MET A 100 -7.67 -12.62 -3.77
C MET A 100 -7.33 -11.70 -2.58
N VAL A 101 -8.13 -11.73 -1.51
CA VAL A 101 -7.90 -10.91 -0.30
C VAL A 101 -6.61 -11.29 0.42
N GLU A 102 -6.30 -12.57 0.58
CA GLU A 102 -5.05 -13.01 1.20
C GLU A 102 -3.83 -12.66 0.32
N THR A 103 -3.97 -12.72 -1.00
CA THR A 103 -2.94 -12.25 -1.94
C THR A 103 -2.66 -10.77 -1.74
N LEU A 104 -3.70 -9.94 -1.71
CA LEU A 104 -3.59 -8.50 -1.44
C LEU A 104 -2.96 -8.21 -0.06
N ARG A 105 -3.27 -9.02 0.96
CA ARG A 105 -2.63 -8.92 2.28
C ARG A 105 -1.14 -9.24 2.22
N SER A 106 -0.78 -10.31 1.51
CA SER A 106 0.62 -10.69 1.29
C SER A 106 1.39 -9.59 0.56
N ASP A 107 0.82 -9.07 -0.54
CA ASP A 107 1.39 -7.98 -1.31
C ASP A 107 1.64 -6.75 -0.44
N ALA A 108 0.62 -6.30 0.30
CA ALA A 108 0.73 -5.14 1.18
C ALA A 108 1.85 -5.30 2.20
N MET A 109 1.97 -6.48 2.82
CA MET A 109 3.02 -6.75 3.79
C MET A 109 4.40 -6.75 3.14
N GLN A 110 4.55 -7.40 1.99
CA GLN A 110 5.84 -7.47 1.29
C GLN A 110 6.27 -6.09 0.77
N ILE A 111 5.36 -5.30 0.18
CA ILE A 111 5.64 -3.91 -0.24
C ILE A 111 6.11 -3.09 0.95
N ARG A 112 5.40 -3.16 2.08
CA ARG A 112 5.73 -2.37 3.27
C ARG A 112 7.10 -2.75 3.85
N VAL A 113 7.42 -4.03 3.91
CA VAL A 113 8.74 -4.51 4.34
C VAL A 113 9.82 -4.07 3.37
N CYS A 114 9.60 -4.23 2.05
CA CYS A 114 10.54 -3.83 1.01
C CYS A 114 10.83 -2.33 1.05
N VAL A 115 9.79 -1.49 1.16
CA VAL A 115 9.94 -0.04 1.31
C VAL A 115 10.72 0.32 2.57
N LEU A 116 10.40 -0.27 3.73
CA LEU A 116 11.11 0.03 4.98
C LEU A 116 12.60 -0.35 4.88
N MET A 117 12.93 -1.49 4.27
CA MET A 117 14.32 -1.86 4.01
C MET A 117 15.00 -0.86 3.08
N CYS A 118 14.32 -0.43 2.02
CA CYS A 118 14.86 0.53 1.06
C CYS A 118 15.11 1.91 1.70
N LEU A 119 14.16 2.42 2.49
CA LEU A 119 14.30 3.67 3.24
C LEU A 119 15.41 3.59 4.29
N ALA A 120 15.53 2.46 5.00
CA ALA A 120 16.61 2.25 5.95
C ALA A 120 17.97 2.26 5.25
N GLN A 121 18.11 1.52 4.15
CA GLN A 121 19.35 1.52 3.35
C GLN A 121 19.67 2.92 2.81
N TYR A 122 18.67 3.65 2.28
CA TYR A 122 18.86 5.03 1.83
C TYR A 122 19.37 5.94 2.97
N GLY A 123 18.83 5.81 4.17
CA GLY A 123 19.27 6.58 5.35
C GLY A 123 20.68 6.26 5.82
N PHE A 124 21.15 5.02 5.66
CA PHE A 124 22.48 4.58 6.12
C PHE A 124 23.58 4.67 5.04
N THR A 125 23.27 4.43 3.77
CA THR A 125 24.27 4.34 2.69
C THR A 125 24.15 5.42 1.62
N GLN A 126 23.16 6.33 1.73
CA GLN A 126 22.67 7.16 0.62
C GLN A 126 22.26 6.29 -0.60
N ALA A 127 21.83 6.90 -1.73
CA ALA A 127 21.27 6.20 -2.90
C ALA A 127 22.31 5.34 -3.64
N SER A 128 22.76 4.26 -3.01
CA SER A 128 23.57 3.22 -3.62
C SER A 128 22.76 2.42 -4.65
N GLU A 129 23.45 1.74 -5.55
CA GLU A 129 22.82 0.89 -6.58
C GLU A 129 21.86 -0.16 -5.98
N GLY A 130 22.19 -0.69 -4.80
CA GLY A 130 21.32 -1.62 -4.07
C GLY A 130 19.99 -1.02 -3.59
N VAL A 131 19.98 0.26 -3.18
CA VAL A 131 18.74 0.99 -2.83
C VAL A 131 17.83 1.09 -4.06
N ARG A 132 18.41 1.38 -5.23
CA ARG A 132 17.65 1.55 -6.48
C ARG A 132 17.04 0.24 -6.95
N ILE A 133 17.76 -0.89 -6.85
CA ILE A 133 17.22 -2.22 -7.17
C ILE A 133 16.06 -2.60 -6.23
N ASN A 134 16.19 -2.32 -4.92
CA ASN A 134 15.12 -2.58 -3.96
C ASN A 134 13.91 -1.67 -4.19
N ALA A 135 14.12 -0.41 -4.57
CA ALA A 135 13.06 0.50 -4.96
C ALA A 135 12.31 0.02 -6.21
N TYR A 136 13.03 -0.43 -7.24
CA TYR A 136 12.45 -1.05 -8.44
C TYR A 136 11.54 -2.23 -8.07
N ARG A 137 12.01 -3.12 -7.19
CA ARG A 137 11.24 -4.28 -6.75
C ARG A 137 9.98 -3.86 -6.01
N ALA A 138 10.07 -2.87 -5.10
CA ALA A 138 8.91 -2.34 -4.40
C ALA A 138 7.87 -1.75 -5.38
N ALA A 139 8.32 -1.03 -6.40
CA ALA A 139 7.46 -0.44 -7.42
C ALA A 139 6.71 -1.51 -8.23
N ALA A 140 7.40 -2.56 -8.68
CA ALA A 140 6.79 -3.66 -9.43
C ALA A 140 5.75 -4.43 -8.61
N MET A 141 5.98 -4.60 -7.31
CA MET A 141 5.00 -5.23 -6.41
C MET A 141 3.79 -4.33 -6.18
N TYR A 142 4.02 -3.02 -6.03
CA TYR A 142 2.99 -2.03 -5.81
C TYR A 142 2.03 -1.92 -7.00
N THR A 143 2.54 -1.87 -8.22
CA THR A 143 1.72 -1.85 -9.44
C THR A 143 0.93 -3.15 -9.61
N GLY A 144 1.53 -4.31 -9.29
CA GLY A 144 0.81 -5.59 -9.27
C GLY A 144 -0.34 -5.61 -8.26
N MET A 145 -0.14 -5.07 -7.06
CA MET A 145 -1.19 -4.93 -6.04
C MET A 145 -2.31 -3.99 -6.50
N ALA A 146 -1.94 -2.87 -7.13
CA ALA A 146 -2.89 -1.89 -7.67
C ALA A 146 -3.79 -2.51 -8.75
N ALA A 147 -3.21 -3.29 -9.68
CA ALA A 147 -3.98 -3.99 -10.70
C ALA A 147 -5.00 -4.98 -10.10
N ARG A 148 -4.59 -5.80 -9.13
CA ARG A 148 -5.51 -6.70 -8.40
C ARG A 148 -6.60 -5.94 -7.64
N MET A 149 -6.27 -4.79 -7.07
CA MET A 149 -7.26 -3.94 -6.41
C MET A 149 -8.27 -3.37 -7.41
N THR A 150 -7.82 -2.94 -8.59
CA THR A 150 -8.71 -2.51 -9.69
C THR A 150 -9.68 -3.62 -10.07
N GLU A 151 -9.22 -4.86 -10.23
CA GLU A 151 -10.08 -6.02 -10.51
C GLU A 151 -11.14 -6.22 -9.41
N LEU A 152 -10.72 -6.23 -8.14
CA LEU A 152 -11.63 -6.37 -6.99
C LEU A 152 -12.67 -5.25 -6.94
N LEU A 153 -12.27 -3.99 -7.19
CA LEU A 153 -13.18 -2.86 -7.20
C LEU A 153 -14.12 -2.88 -8.39
N GLN A 154 -13.65 -3.30 -9.57
CA GLN A 154 -14.49 -3.42 -10.75
C GLN A 154 -15.63 -4.42 -10.52
N GLU A 155 -15.35 -5.53 -9.84
CA GLU A 155 -16.33 -6.58 -9.57
C GLU A 155 -17.28 -6.23 -8.41
N HIS A 156 -16.76 -5.65 -7.31
CA HIS A 156 -17.53 -5.51 -6.07
C HIS A 156 -17.84 -4.07 -5.65
N ALA A 157 -17.26 -3.06 -6.30
CA ALA A 157 -17.37 -1.66 -5.91
C ALA A 157 -17.15 -0.69 -7.10
N ALA A 158 -17.75 -0.98 -8.26
CA ALA A 158 -17.48 -0.25 -9.51
C ALA A 158 -17.69 1.27 -9.41
N GLY A 159 -18.57 1.73 -8.52
CA GLY A 159 -18.85 3.15 -8.31
C GLY A 159 -17.65 3.96 -7.79
N VAL A 160 -16.69 3.33 -7.09
CA VAL A 160 -15.51 4.03 -6.53
C VAL A 160 -14.22 3.74 -7.29
N LEU A 161 -14.31 2.93 -8.34
CA LEU A 161 -13.18 2.60 -9.19
C LEU A 161 -12.55 3.82 -9.88
N PRO A 162 -13.33 4.80 -10.42
CA PRO A 162 -12.73 5.97 -11.06
C PRO A 162 -11.86 6.80 -10.09
N ASP A 163 -12.33 6.99 -8.86
CA ASP A 163 -11.60 7.75 -7.84
C ASP A 163 -10.36 6.99 -7.36
N PHE A 164 -10.45 5.66 -7.28
CA PHE A 164 -9.28 4.83 -7.00
C PHE A 164 -8.22 4.96 -8.09
N VAL A 165 -8.61 4.80 -9.36
CA VAL A 165 -7.68 4.91 -10.50
C VAL A 165 -7.09 6.32 -10.60
N ALA A 166 -7.85 7.36 -10.26
CA ALA A 166 -7.35 8.74 -10.21
C ALA A 166 -6.33 8.98 -9.10
N ALA A 167 -6.41 8.23 -8.00
CA ALA A 167 -5.48 8.31 -6.87
C ALA A 167 -4.24 7.43 -7.02
N MET A 168 -4.21 6.56 -8.03
CA MET A 168 -3.14 5.61 -8.32
C MET A 168 -2.22 6.10 -9.42
#